data_AF-A0A067SE62-F1
#
_entry.id   AF-A0A067SE62-F1
#
_cell.length_a   1.000
_cell.length_b   1.000
_cell.length_c   1.000
_cell.angle_alpha   90.00
_cell.angle_beta   90.00
_cell.angle_gamma   90.00
#
_symmetry.space_group_name_H-M   'P 1'
#
loop_
_entity.id
_entity.type
_entity.pdbx_description
1 polymer ?
#
loop_
_entity_poly.entity_id
_entity_poly.type
_entity_poly.pdbx_seq_one_letter_code
_entity_poly.pdbx_strand_id
1 'polypeptide(L)'
;MPPKKQKEGPLMSYFAVRREVKPIVKKPKVAVQKLGPEVTVKSSKSLNEEERVNCDNDALPFLDEHHPSIVQFTKKYQIGMKRIGGSKLSPAETVLVWFDGWYSDLKYGPGVGMLRVDRWERAQMLGLDPPQIVKTILETKQGVGLYRIREHCMTALVYGN
;
A
#
# COMPACT_ATOMS: atom_id res chain seq x y z
N MET A 1 49.44 -36.02 9.79
CA MET A 1 48.73 -34.78 9.39
C MET A 1 47.84 -34.34 10.55
N PRO A 2 48.02 -33.16 11.16
CA PRO A 2 47.09 -32.68 12.18
C PRO A 2 45.87 -31.99 11.54
N PRO A 3 44.67 -32.06 12.16
CA PRO A 3 43.47 -31.42 11.62
C PRO A 3 43.53 -29.90 11.79
N LYS A 4 43.08 -29.18 10.74
CA LYS A 4 43.04 -27.72 10.68
C LYS A 4 42.01 -27.18 11.67
N LYS A 5 42.46 -26.31 12.60
CA LYS A 5 41.61 -25.53 13.50
C LYS A 5 40.70 -24.60 12.69
N GLN A 6 39.38 -24.76 12.81
CA GLN A 6 38.40 -23.78 12.36
C GLN A 6 38.47 -22.57 13.31
N LYS A 7 38.70 -21.38 12.76
CA LYS A 7 38.63 -20.12 13.50
C LYS A 7 37.19 -19.64 13.45
N GLU A 8 36.49 -19.73 14.58
CA GLU A 8 35.18 -19.10 14.76
C GLU A 8 35.37 -17.57 14.77
N GLY A 9 34.74 -16.90 13.80
CA GLY A 9 34.70 -15.44 13.74
C GLY A 9 33.71 -14.86 14.76
N PRO A 10 33.86 -13.60 15.17
CA PRO A 10 33.04 -13.03 16.24
C PRO A 10 31.57 -12.91 15.83
N LEU A 11 30.69 -13.49 16.64
CA LEU A 11 29.24 -13.36 16.55
C LEU A 11 28.87 -11.89 16.83
N MET A 12 28.54 -11.11 15.80
CA MET A 12 28.08 -9.73 15.94
C MET A 12 26.71 -9.72 16.64
N SER A 13 26.72 -9.32 17.91
CA SER A 13 25.55 -9.22 18.77
C SER A 13 24.71 -7.98 18.41
N TYR A 14 23.55 -8.19 17.77
CA TYR A 14 22.59 -7.14 17.42
C TYR A 14 21.74 -6.67 18.63
N PHE A 15 22.39 -6.32 19.76
CA PHE A 15 21.67 -5.78 20.91
C PHE A 15 21.55 -4.25 20.86
N ALA A 16 20.30 -3.80 20.70
CA ALA A 16 19.66 -2.69 21.39
C ALA A 16 20.25 -1.27 21.24
N VAL A 17 19.78 -0.54 20.22
CA VAL A 17 19.65 0.93 20.32
C VAL A 17 18.26 1.24 20.88
N ARG A 18 18.12 1.24 22.22
CA ARG A 18 16.96 1.84 22.88
C ARG A 18 17.08 3.36 22.74
N ARG A 19 16.34 3.95 21.81
CA ARG A 19 16.11 5.40 21.82
C ARG A 19 15.07 5.71 22.88
N GLU A 20 15.47 6.42 23.93
CA GLU A 20 14.54 6.97 24.92
C GLU A 20 13.66 8.04 24.25
N VAL A 21 12.40 7.71 24.01
CA VAL A 21 11.40 8.68 23.59
C VAL A 21 10.82 9.31 24.85
N LYS A 22 11.15 10.58 25.10
CA LYS A 22 10.55 11.39 26.16
C LYS A 22 9.06 11.61 25.85
N PRO A 23 8.13 11.39 26.81
CA PRO A 23 6.71 11.55 26.56
C PRO A 23 6.32 13.04 26.41
N ILE A 24 5.71 13.38 25.27
CA ILE A 24 5.09 14.68 25.05
C ILE A 24 3.72 14.67 25.72
N VAL A 25 3.62 15.32 26.87
CA VAL A 25 2.34 15.63 27.54
C VAL A 25 1.85 16.97 27.02
N LYS A 26 0.64 16.99 26.44
CA LYS A 26 -0.48 17.90 26.77
C LYS A 26 -1.62 17.70 25.76
N LYS A 27 -2.69 17.02 26.19
CA LYS A 27 -3.99 16.99 25.51
C LYS A 27 -4.78 18.25 25.90
N PRO A 28 -5.43 18.96 24.96
CA PRO A 28 -6.43 19.96 25.31
C PRO A 28 -7.70 19.29 25.83
N LYS A 29 -8.28 19.87 26.89
CA LYS A 29 -9.57 19.51 27.48
C LYS A 29 -10.69 19.81 26.48
N VAL A 30 -11.36 18.79 25.97
CA VAL A 30 -12.67 18.94 25.30
C VAL A 30 -13.74 18.47 26.28
N ALA A 31 -14.72 19.33 26.51
CA ALA A 31 -15.80 19.14 27.45
C ALA A 31 -16.72 17.98 27.03
N VAL A 32 -17.00 17.10 27.99
CA VAL A 32 -17.98 16.02 27.90
C VAL A 32 -19.35 16.59 28.26
N GLN A 33 -20.33 16.49 27.34
CA GLN A 33 -21.75 16.58 27.68
C GLN A 33 -22.35 15.16 27.66
N LYS A 34 -23.18 14.85 28.65
CA LYS A 34 -23.70 13.51 29.00
C LYS A 34 -25.10 13.26 28.43
N LEU A 35 -25.32 12.02 27.93
CA LEU A 35 -26.48 11.10 28.05
C LEU A 35 -27.84 11.55 27.47
N GLY A 36 -28.65 10.76 26.74
CA GLY A 36 -28.74 9.32 26.35
C GLY A 36 -29.95 9.17 25.38
N PRO A 37 -30.70 8.05 25.27
CA PRO A 37 -30.40 6.65 25.57
C PRO A 37 -30.54 5.71 24.33
N GLU A 38 -29.89 4.55 24.45
CA GLU A 38 -30.35 3.20 24.04
C GLU A 38 -31.25 3.06 22.79
N VAL A 39 -30.65 2.63 21.66
CA VAL A 39 -31.39 2.01 20.56
C VAL A 39 -30.92 0.57 20.40
N THR A 40 -31.86 -0.32 20.68
CA THR A 40 -31.83 -1.77 20.58
C THR A 40 -31.24 -2.28 19.27
N VAL A 41 -30.26 -3.16 19.42
CA VAL A 41 -29.76 -4.08 18.39
C VAL A 41 -30.90 -4.97 17.91
N LYS A 42 -31.22 -4.91 16.62
CA LYS A 42 -31.96 -5.97 15.92
C LYS A 42 -31.07 -6.55 14.82
N SER A 43 -30.65 -7.77 15.10
CA SER A 43 -30.17 -8.77 14.14
C SER A 43 -31.14 -8.92 12.97
N SER A 44 -30.63 -8.90 11.74
CA SER A 44 -30.60 -10.06 10.83
C SER A 44 -30.63 -9.66 9.35
N LYS A 45 -29.98 -10.52 8.54
CA LYS A 45 -30.12 -10.75 7.09
C LYS A 45 -29.42 -9.74 6.16
N SER A 46 -28.28 -10.12 5.59
CA SER A 46 -28.06 -11.04 4.44
C SER A 46 -28.19 -10.32 3.10
N LEU A 47 -27.07 -10.31 2.38
CA LEU A 47 -26.89 -10.09 0.96
C LEU A 47 -27.38 -8.73 0.43
N ASN A 48 -26.41 -7.94 -0.05
CA ASN A 48 -26.34 -7.43 -1.42
C ASN A 48 -24.97 -6.73 -1.56
N GLU A 49 -24.00 -7.47 -2.11
CA GLU A 49 -22.61 -7.04 -2.29
C GLU A 49 -22.39 -6.23 -3.58
N GLU A 50 -23.48 -5.84 -4.25
CA GLU A 50 -23.47 -5.04 -5.47
C GLU A 50 -24.41 -3.84 -5.29
N GLU A 51 -23.93 -2.75 -4.68
CA GLU A 51 -24.37 -1.38 -4.94
C GLU A 51 -23.71 -0.40 -3.96
N ARG A 52 -22.50 0.03 -4.31
CA ARG A 52 -22.17 1.46 -4.21
C ARG A 52 -21.69 1.91 -5.57
N VAL A 53 -22.64 2.09 -6.48
CA VAL A 53 -22.44 2.90 -7.69
C VAL A 53 -22.17 4.31 -7.21
N ASN A 54 -20.90 4.68 -7.11
CA ASN A 54 -20.52 6.07 -6.96
C ASN A 54 -20.68 6.71 -8.35
N CYS A 55 -21.74 7.48 -8.51
CA CYS A 55 -22.17 8.14 -9.76
C CYS A 55 -21.14 9.13 -10.34
N ASP A 56 -20.02 9.36 -9.65
CA ASP A 56 -18.96 10.27 -10.08
C ASP A 56 -17.83 9.56 -10.88
N ASN A 57 -17.84 8.23 -10.97
CA ASN A 57 -16.79 7.48 -11.68
C ASN A 57 -16.89 7.55 -13.21
N ASP A 58 -18.04 7.96 -13.77
CA ASP A 58 -18.23 8.00 -15.22
C ASP A 58 -17.35 9.04 -15.90
N ALA A 59 -16.95 10.09 -15.18
CA ALA A 59 -16.09 11.17 -15.64
C ALA A 59 -14.58 10.82 -15.62
N LEU A 60 -14.17 9.71 -15.00
CA LEU A 60 -12.75 9.34 -14.94
C LEU A 60 -12.26 8.76 -16.28
N PRO A 61 -10.99 9.01 -16.66
CA PRO A 61 -10.43 8.41 -17.86
C PRO A 61 -10.25 6.90 -17.69
N PHE A 62 -10.36 6.15 -18.80
CA PHE A 62 -9.93 4.76 -18.83
C PHE A 62 -8.41 4.67 -18.80
N LEU A 63 -7.90 3.65 -18.12
CA LEU A 63 -6.49 3.32 -18.09
C LEU A 63 -6.01 2.88 -19.47
N ASP A 64 -5.09 3.66 -20.05
CA ASP A 64 -4.34 3.28 -21.25
C ASP A 64 -3.08 2.53 -20.84
N GLU A 65 -3.13 1.20 -20.93
CA GLU A 65 -1.99 0.32 -20.59
C GLU A 65 -0.80 0.49 -21.52
N HIS A 66 -1.02 1.03 -22.72
CA HIS A 66 0.00 1.23 -23.75
C HIS A 66 0.57 2.65 -23.73
N HIS A 67 0.15 3.49 -22.78
CA HIS A 67 0.64 4.85 -22.68
C HIS A 67 2.18 4.88 -22.58
N PRO A 68 2.87 5.70 -23.39
CA PRO A 68 4.33 5.67 -23.49
C PRO A 68 5.03 5.89 -22.14
N SER A 69 4.46 6.68 -21.23
CA SER A 69 5.02 6.89 -19.90
C SER A 69 5.06 5.62 -19.04
N ILE A 70 4.06 4.74 -19.14
CA ILE A 70 4.03 3.46 -18.41
C ILE A 70 5.10 2.53 -18.97
N VAL A 71 5.18 2.44 -20.30
CA VAL A 71 6.16 1.59 -20.99
C VAL A 71 7.59 2.08 -20.73
N GLN A 72 7.83 3.39 -20.75
CA GLN A 72 9.13 3.97 -20.41
C GLN A 72 9.51 3.72 -18.95
N PHE A 73 8.56 3.84 -18.02
CA PHE A 73 8.81 3.61 -16.61
C PHE A 73 9.22 2.16 -16.34
N THR A 74 8.47 1.20 -16.89
CA THR A 74 8.78 -0.24 -16.73
C THR A 74 10.15 -0.60 -17.29
N LYS A 75 10.52 -0.04 -18.45
CA LYS A 75 11.87 -0.18 -19.03
C LYS A 75 12.95 0.46 -18.18
N LYS A 76 12.73 1.70 -17.70
CA LYS A 76 13.70 2.48 -16.91
C LYS A 76 14.14 1.76 -15.65
N TYR A 77 13.18 1.17 -14.93
CA TYR A 77 13.45 0.47 -13.67
C TYR A 77 13.69 -1.02 -13.85
N GLN A 78 13.79 -1.50 -15.11
CA GLN A 78 13.96 -2.91 -15.46
C GLN A 78 13.03 -3.81 -14.64
N ILE A 79 11.77 -3.39 -14.49
CA ILE A 79 10.79 -4.09 -13.68
C ILE A 79 10.44 -5.36 -14.46
N GLY A 80 11.16 -6.44 -14.18
CA GLY A 80 10.91 -7.74 -14.79
C GLY A 80 9.46 -8.13 -14.57
N MET A 81 8.82 -8.71 -15.60
CA MET A 81 7.44 -9.20 -15.52
C MET A 81 7.30 -10.15 -14.32
N LYS A 82 6.81 -9.62 -13.20
CA LYS A 82 6.43 -10.44 -12.07
C LYS A 82 5.17 -11.19 -12.45
N ARG A 83 5.11 -12.46 -12.08
CA ARG A 83 3.86 -13.22 -12.08
C ARG A 83 3.34 -13.20 -10.66
N ILE A 84 2.12 -12.70 -10.46
CA ILE A 84 1.39 -12.87 -9.21
C ILE A 84 0.34 -13.95 -9.49
N GLY A 85 0.37 -15.04 -8.73
CA GLY A 85 -0.57 -16.15 -8.92
C GLY A 85 -0.46 -16.88 -10.27
N GLY A 86 0.68 -16.79 -10.97
CA GLY A 86 0.89 -17.43 -12.28
C GLY A 86 0.41 -16.62 -13.48
N SER A 87 -0.38 -15.55 -13.27
CA SER A 87 -0.88 -14.66 -14.32
C SER A 87 0.18 -13.63 -14.74
N LYS A 88 0.16 -13.24 -16.03
CA LYS A 88 0.97 -12.12 -16.52
C LYS A 88 0.34 -10.82 -16.04
N LEU A 89 1.15 -9.94 -15.46
CA LEU A 89 0.70 -8.62 -15.05
C LEU A 89 0.63 -7.66 -16.24
N SER A 90 -0.38 -6.79 -16.22
CA SER A 90 -0.42 -5.62 -17.08
C SER A 90 0.80 -4.72 -16.84
N PRO A 91 1.24 -3.91 -17.83
CA PRO A 91 2.26 -2.89 -17.62
C PRO A 91 1.94 -1.96 -16.45
N ALA A 92 0.68 -1.53 -16.30
CA ALA A 92 0.26 -0.65 -15.21
C ALA A 92 0.35 -1.35 -13.86
N GLU A 93 -0.11 -2.60 -13.77
CA GLU A 93 0.02 -3.42 -12.56
C GLU A 93 1.49 -3.65 -12.19
N THR A 94 2.36 -3.82 -13.18
CA THR A 94 3.80 -3.98 -12.97
C THR A 94 4.41 -2.74 -12.31
N VAL A 95 4.00 -1.54 -12.72
CA VAL A 95 4.40 -0.27 -12.07
C VAL A 95 3.91 -0.23 -10.62
N LEU A 96 2.66 -0.62 -10.37
CA LEU A 96 2.08 -0.60 -9.03
C LEU A 96 2.72 -1.64 -8.10
N VAL A 97 3.06 -2.82 -8.59
CA VAL A 97 3.76 -3.85 -7.82
C VAL A 97 5.20 -3.45 -7.51
N TRP A 98 5.85 -2.67 -8.38
CA TRP A 98 7.12 -2.04 -8.05
C TRP A 98 6.94 -1.00 -6.93
N PHE A 99 5.86 -0.21 -6.97
CA PHE A 99 5.52 0.77 -5.93
C PHE A 99 5.12 0.14 -4.59
N ASP A 100 4.63 -1.09 -4.60
CA ASP A 100 4.36 -1.88 -3.38
C ASP A 100 5.58 -2.67 -2.88
N GLY A 101 6.70 -2.62 -3.61
CA GLY A 101 7.89 -3.37 -3.28
C GLY A 101 8.63 -2.80 -2.06
N TRP A 102 9.45 -3.65 -1.44
CA TRP A 102 10.31 -3.30 -0.30
C TRP A 102 11.09 -1.97 -0.48
N TYR A 103 11.67 -1.75 -1.66
CA TYR A 103 12.41 -0.51 -1.94
C TYR A 103 11.54 0.74 -1.78
N SER A 104 10.30 0.67 -2.25
CA SER A 104 9.31 1.73 -2.18
C SER A 104 8.76 1.88 -0.75
N ASP A 105 8.64 0.79 0.01
CA ASP A 105 8.28 0.82 1.44
C ASP A 105 9.33 1.58 2.27
N LEU A 106 10.62 1.38 1.97
CA LEU A 106 11.69 2.12 2.65
C LEU A 106 11.68 3.60 2.30
N LYS A 107 11.32 3.96 1.06
CA LYS A 107 11.36 5.34 0.58
C LYS A 107 10.10 6.14 0.93
N TYR A 108 8.92 5.54 0.81
CA TYR A 108 7.61 6.22 0.94
C TYR A 108 6.79 5.72 2.14
N GLY A 109 7.36 4.80 2.92
CA GLY A 109 6.72 4.17 4.08
C GLY A 109 5.87 2.96 3.71
N PRO A 110 5.49 2.16 4.72
CA PRO A 110 4.69 0.95 4.53
C PRO A 110 3.30 1.29 3.97
N GLY A 111 2.83 0.42 3.07
CA GLY A 111 1.56 0.58 2.35
C GLY A 111 0.54 -0.53 2.54
N VAL A 112 0.85 -1.56 3.35
CA VAL A 112 -0.07 -2.69 3.57
C VAL A 112 -1.26 -2.24 4.41
N GLY A 113 -2.47 -2.56 3.99
CA GLY A 113 -3.71 -2.20 4.70
C GLY A 113 -4.22 -0.77 4.45
N MET A 114 -3.63 -0.05 3.50
CA MET A 114 -4.14 1.24 3.01
C MET A 114 -4.29 1.21 1.48
N LEU A 115 -5.06 2.15 0.93
CA LEU A 115 -5.14 2.28 -0.53
C LEU A 115 -3.83 2.85 -1.07
N ARG A 116 -3.48 2.48 -2.31
CA ARG A 116 -2.27 2.99 -2.96
C ARG A 116 -2.33 4.52 -3.15
N VAL A 117 -3.53 5.07 -3.33
CA VAL A 117 -3.74 6.53 -3.46
C VAL A 117 -3.38 7.26 -2.17
N ASP A 118 -3.90 6.79 -1.03
CA ASP A 118 -3.59 7.34 0.29
C ASP A 118 -2.09 7.27 0.59
N ARG A 119 -1.45 6.16 0.19
CA ARG A 119 0.00 5.98 0.35
C ARG A 119 0.78 6.99 -0.47
N TRP A 120 0.36 7.22 -1.71
CA TRP A 120 0.96 8.19 -2.62
C TRP A 120 0.81 9.61 -2.07
N GLU A 121 -0.38 9.99 -1.62
CA GLU A 121 -0.67 11.31 -1.04
C GLU A 121 0.16 11.55 0.23
N ARG A 122 0.24 10.56 1.12
CA ARG A 122 1.09 10.66 2.31
C ARG A 122 2.55 10.90 1.93
N ALA A 123 3.07 10.18 0.93
CA ALA A 123 4.45 10.36 0.48
C ALA A 123 4.68 11.76 -0.13
N GLN A 124 3.69 12.27 -0.87
CA GLN A 124 3.72 13.63 -1.42
C GLN A 124 3.71 14.69 -0.30
N MET A 125 2.86 14.53 0.71
CA MET A 125 2.79 15.42 1.88
C MET A 125 4.09 15.44 2.67
N LEU A 126 4.81 14.31 2.72
CA LEU A 126 6.12 14.20 3.36
C LEU A 126 7.28 14.71 2.47
N GLY A 127 7.00 15.16 1.24
CA GLY A 127 8.01 15.67 0.31
C GLY A 127 8.95 14.59 -0.23
N LEU A 128 8.52 13.33 -0.27
CA LEU A 128 9.35 12.19 -0.68
C LEU A 128 9.39 11.97 -2.20
N ASP A 129 8.64 12.79 -2.96
CA ASP A 129 8.53 12.79 -4.42
C ASP A 129 8.18 11.39 -5.00
N PRO A 130 6.98 10.87 -4.68
CA PRO A 130 6.49 9.64 -5.26
C PRO A 130 6.24 9.80 -6.78
N PRO A 131 6.42 8.74 -7.60
CA PRO A 131 6.30 8.89 -9.05
C PRO A 131 4.89 9.28 -9.49
N GLN A 132 4.76 10.32 -10.31
CA GLN A 132 3.46 10.81 -10.78
C GLN A 132 2.68 9.76 -11.59
N ILE A 133 3.37 8.88 -12.30
CA ILE A 133 2.74 7.81 -13.09
C ILE A 133 1.86 6.89 -12.24
N VAL A 134 2.22 6.69 -10.96
CA VAL A 134 1.42 5.91 -10.02
C VAL A 134 0.09 6.60 -9.78
N LYS A 135 0.11 7.91 -9.52
CA LYS A 135 -1.11 8.71 -9.33
C LYS A 135 -2.01 8.67 -10.56
N THR A 136 -1.42 8.87 -11.74
CA THR A 136 -2.15 8.83 -13.02
C THR A 136 -2.85 7.50 -13.24
N ILE A 137 -2.23 6.37 -12.88
CA ILE A 137 -2.86 5.05 -12.98
C ILE A 137 -4.02 4.92 -11.97
N LEU A 138 -3.85 5.42 -10.75
CA LEU A 138 -4.85 5.32 -9.68
C LEU A 138 -6.07 6.23 -9.91
N GLU A 139 -5.91 7.34 -10.61
CA GLU A 139 -6.98 8.28 -10.98
C GLU A 139 -7.79 7.83 -12.22
N THR A 140 -7.63 6.58 -12.67
CA THR A 140 -8.42 5.99 -13.77
C THR A 140 -9.64 5.24 -13.23
N LYS A 141 -10.61 4.96 -14.12
CA LYS A 141 -11.77 4.09 -13.79
C LYS A 141 -11.32 2.76 -13.18
N GLN A 142 -10.30 2.15 -13.75
CA GLN A 142 -9.71 0.91 -13.28
C GLN A 142 -8.99 1.08 -11.93
N GLY A 143 -8.32 2.21 -11.71
CA GLY A 143 -7.64 2.56 -10.46
C GLY A 143 -8.58 2.65 -9.26
N VAL A 144 -9.79 3.15 -9.46
CA VAL A 144 -10.82 3.25 -8.42
C VAL A 144 -11.64 1.96 -8.31
N GLY A 145 -11.97 1.32 -9.44
CA GLY A 145 -12.88 0.18 -9.50
C GLY A 145 -12.25 -1.19 -9.19
N LEU A 146 -10.98 -1.42 -9.51
CA LEU A 146 -10.37 -2.74 -9.43
C LEU A 146 -9.48 -2.88 -8.20
N TYR A 147 -9.82 -3.82 -7.31
CA TYR A 147 -9.08 -4.07 -6.06
C TYR A 147 -7.57 -4.27 -6.30
N ARG A 148 -7.19 -5.02 -7.35
CA ARG A 148 -5.80 -5.30 -7.70
C ARG A 148 -4.97 -4.07 -8.08
N ILE A 149 -5.63 -2.97 -8.48
CA ILE A 149 -5.00 -1.69 -8.86
C ILE A 149 -5.12 -0.68 -7.71
N ARG A 150 -6.22 -0.69 -6.96
CA ARG A 150 -6.47 0.24 -5.85
C ARG A 150 -5.68 -0.11 -4.59
N GLU A 151 -5.57 -1.40 -4.28
CA GLU A 151 -5.05 -1.90 -3.00
C GLU A 151 -3.65 -2.48 -3.14
N HIS A 152 -2.89 -2.50 -2.03
CA HIS A 152 -1.56 -3.09 -2.00
C HIS A 152 -1.55 -4.56 -2.45
N CYS A 153 -0.51 -5.00 -3.17
CA CYS A 153 -0.45 -6.34 -3.77
C CYS A 153 -0.50 -7.48 -2.73
N MET A 154 -0.09 -7.20 -1.49
CA MET A 154 -0.14 -8.15 -0.37
C MET A 154 -1.49 -8.18 0.35
N THR A 155 -2.39 -7.21 0.11
CA THR A 155 -3.70 -7.14 0.81
C THR A 155 -4.51 -8.42 0.61
N ALA A 156 -4.53 -8.96 -0.62
CA ALA A 156 -5.22 -10.21 -0.92
C ALA A 156 -4.66 -11.42 -0.13
N LEU A 157 -3.36 -11.43 0.19
CA LEU A 157 -2.74 -12.51 0.96
C LEU A 157 -3.03 -12.39 2.47
N VAL A 158 -3.23 -11.17 2.96
CA VAL A 158 -3.49 -10.90 4.38
C VAL A 158 -4.94 -11.20 4.74
N TYR A 159 -5.88 -10.93 3.83
CA TYR A 159 -7.32 -11.05 4.08
C TYR A 159 -7.99 -12.30 3.52
N GLY A 160 -7.20 -13.27 3.02
CA GLY A 160 -7.62 -14.65 2.70
C GLY A 160 -9.08 -14.83 2.31
N ASN A 161 -9.38 -14.65 1.01
CA ASN A 161 -10.59 -15.20 0.38
C ASN A 161 -10.24 -16.49 -0.34
#